data_AF-A0AAW2X6X6-F1
#
_entry.id   AF-A0AAW2X6X6-F1
#
_cell.length_a   1.000
_cell.length_b   1.000
_cell.length_c   1.000
_cell.angle_alpha   90.00
_cell.angle_beta   90.00
_cell.angle_gamma   90.00
#
_symmetry.space_group_name_H-M   'P 1'
#
loop_
_entity.id
_entity.type
_entity.pdbx_description
1 polymer ?
#
loop_
_entity_poly.entity_id
_entity_poly.type
_entity_poly.pdbx_seq_one_letter_code
_entity_poly.pdbx_strand_id
1 'polypeptide(L)'
;MRTRGTHCPSFGAMVAGVKSRKVTITIKECPAIEEAVVQVVEEDRSWKRDLIRYLKSEILSDDPVMARRIKSKAARFTMVGDELYKRTIDGPLLKCLDEEREKYVLREIHEGSCGNHSGGRSLAQKVTRQGYFWPTLVKDATDFARKCESCQRFASLIHTPATPMEPIRIACPFDQWGIDILGPFPLAVAQKKFIVVAVE
;
A
#
# COMPACT_ATOMS: atom_id res chain seq x y z
N MET A 1 -23.73 -5.58 61.87
CA MET A 1 -23.54 -7.05 61.97
C MET A 1 -22.33 -7.42 61.12
N ARG A 2 -21.32 -8.01 61.75
CA ARG A 2 -20.12 -8.68 61.21
C ARG A 2 -19.15 -7.91 60.28
N THR A 3 -18.07 -7.52 60.93
CA THR A 3 -16.69 -7.37 60.45
C THR A 3 -16.11 -8.67 59.87
N ARG A 4 -15.08 -8.52 59.01
CA ARG A 4 -13.83 -9.31 58.85
C ARG A 4 -13.26 -8.98 57.46
N GLY A 5 -12.01 -8.58 57.26
CA GLY A 5 -10.86 -8.44 58.14
C GLY A 5 -9.59 -8.53 57.30
N THR A 6 -8.52 -7.89 57.78
CA THR A 6 -7.09 -8.27 57.64
C THR A 6 -6.46 -8.23 56.24
N HIS A 7 -5.23 -7.76 56.01
CA HIS A 7 -4.10 -7.42 56.86
C HIS A 7 -3.13 -6.61 55.98
N CYS A 8 -2.67 -5.44 56.42
CA CYS A 8 -1.48 -4.79 55.86
C CYS A 8 -0.47 -4.74 57.01
N PRO A 9 0.74 -5.34 56.91
CA PRO A 9 1.68 -5.30 58.02
C PRO A 9 2.27 -3.91 58.16
N SER A 10 2.13 -3.40 59.37
CA SER A 10 2.93 -2.35 59.96
C SER A 10 4.44 -2.64 59.83
N PHE A 11 5.20 -1.70 59.32
CA PHE A 11 6.56 -1.45 59.80
C PHE A 11 6.75 0.06 59.93
N GLY A 12 6.46 0.56 61.12
CA GLY A 12 7.01 1.83 61.57
C GLY A 12 8.51 1.63 61.82
N ALA A 13 9.33 2.34 61.06
CA ALA A 13 10.69 2.64 61.46
C ALA A 13 10.84 4.17 61.35
N MET A 14 10.95 4.80 62.51
CA MET A 14 11.31 6.20 62.65
C MET A 14 12.68 6.44 62.00
N VAL A 15 12.76 7.34 61.03
CA VAL A 15 14.02 7.97 60.63
C VAL A 15 13.98 9.42 61.07
N ALA A 16 14.07 9.61 62.39
CA ALA A 16 14.50 10.87 62.95
C ALA A 16 15.98 11.06 62.57
N GLY A 17 16.31 12.13 61.85
CA GLY A 17 17.69 12.61 61.77
C GLY A 17 18.35 12.77 60.39
N VAL A 18 17.62 12.87 59.28
CA VAL A 18 18.24 13.37 58.03
C VAL A 18 18.27 14.89 58.08
N LYS A 19 19.36 15.46 58.59
CA LYS A 19 19.64 16.89 58.45
C LYS A 19 19.71 17.22 56.95
N SER A 20 18.92 18.20 56.53
CA SER A 20 18.88 18.70 55.15
C SER A 20 20.29 19.00 54.64
N ARG A 21 20.79 18.19 53.70
CA ARG A 21 22.06 18.45 53.02
C ARG A 21 21.80 19.45 51.90
N LYS A 22 22.48 20.60 51.95
CA LYS A 22 22.54 21.53 50.81
C LYS A 22 23.42 20.90 49.73
N VAL A 23 22.83 20.61 48.57
CA VAL A 23 23.56 20.24 47.36
C VAL A 23 23.72 21.50 46.52
N THR A 24 24.96 21.89 46.25
CA THR A 24 25.27 23.00 45.35
C THR A 24 25.33 22.44 43.93
N ILE A 25 24.36 22.80 43.09
CA ILE A 25 24.36 22.44 41.67
C ILE A 25 25.03 23.59 40.93
N THR A 26 26.20 23.34 40.34
CA THR A 26 26.87 24.27 39.44
C THR A 26 26.26 24.13 38.05
N ILE A 27 25.41 25.08 37.67
CA ILE A 27 24.83 25.15 36.33
C ILE A 27 25.90 25.77 35.42
N LYS A 28 26.41 24.98 34.47
CA LYS A 28 27.36 25.47 33.46
C LYS A 28 26.56 26.19 32.38
N GLU A 29 26.84 27.47 32.15
CA GLU A 29 26.10 28.31 31.19
C GLU A 29 26.31 27.89 29.72
N CYS A 30 27.38 27.14 29.44
CA CYS A 30 27.68 26.63 28.10
C CYS A 30 27.72 25.10 28.10
N PRO A 31 27.08 24.42 27.11
CA PRO A 31 27.18 22.97 26.93
C PRO A 31 28.65 22.52 26.89
N ALA A 32 28.98 21.42 27.57
CA ALA A 32 30.34 20.87 27.56
C ALA A 32 30.71 20.14 26.26
N ILE A 33 29.73 19.96 25.37
CA ILE A 33 29.86 19.24 24.11
C ILE A 33 29.58 20.28 23.02
N GLU A 34 30.56 20.53 22.16
CA GLU A 34 30.34 21.32 20.95
C GLU A 34 29.28 20.61 20.11
N GLU A 35 28.33 21.38 19.57
CA GLU A 35 27.24 20.88 18.75
C GLU A 35 27.85 20.15 17.55
N ALA A 36 27.83 18.82 17.57
CA ALA A 36 28.39 18.03 16.49
C ALA A 36 27.61 18.38 15.21
N VAL A 37 28.29 18.97 14.23
CA VAL A 37 27.73 19.19 12.89
C VAL A 37 27.56 17.80 12.29
N VAL A 38 26.38 17.22 12.48
CA VAL A 38 25.97 15.98 11.82
C VAL A 38 25.80 16.32 10.35
N GLN A 39 26.84 16.05 9.55
CA GLN A 39 26.67 15.99 8.10
C GLN A 39 25.86 14.74 7.79
N VAL A 40 24.54 14.90 7.70
CA VAL A 40 23.67 13.88 7.15
C VAL A 40 24.02 13.76 5.67
N VAL A 41 24.86 12.78 5.32
CA VAL A 41 24.97 12.33 3.94
C VAL A 41 23.70 11.53 3.67
N GLU A 42 22.62 12.22 3.30
CA GLU A 42 21.52 11.57 2.63
C GLU A 42 22.07 11.07 1.29
N GLU A 43 22.47 9.80 1.24
CA GLU A 43 22.47 9.06 -0.03
C GLU A 43 21.02 8.99 -0.52
N ASP A 44 20.53 10.09 -1.06
CA ASP A 44 19.24 10.10 -1.73
C ASP A 44 19.40 9.23 -2.99
N ARG A 45 18.97 7.98 -2.85
CA ARG A 45 18.93 6.96 -3.91
C ARG A 45 17.81 7.23 -4.92
N SER A 46 17.25 8.45 -4.93
CA SER A 46 16.29 8.86 -5.94
C SER A 46 16.85 8.67 -7.34
N TRP A 47 16.08 7.96 -8.17
CA TRP A 47 16.37 7.75 -9.59
C TRP A 47 16.50 9.07 -10.37
N LYS A 48 16.00 10.18 -9.82
CA LYS A 48 16.05 11.52 -10.41
C LYS A 48 17.41 12.19 -10.25
N ARG A 49 18.22 11.79 -9.27
CA ARG A 49 19.43 12.51 -8.84
C ARG A 49 20.37 12.85 -9.99
N ASP A 50 20.75 11.84 -10.78
CA ASP A 50 21.71 12.04 -11.86
C ASP A 50 21.12 12.87 -13.02
N LEU A 51 19.80 12.81 -13.22
CA LEU A 51 19.11 13.64 -14.21
C LEU A 51 19.04 15.10 -13.75
N ILE A 52 18.70 15.34 -12.48
CA ILE A 52 18.64 16.69 -11.90
C ILE A 52 20.03 17.33 -11.93
N ARG A 53 21.07 16.59 -11.51
CA ARG A 53 22.45 17.07 -11.50
C ARG A 53 22.91 17.48 -12.90
N TYR A 54 22.64 16.64 -13.90
CA TYR A 54 22.99 16.96 -15.28
C TYR A 54 22.20 18.16 -15.82
N LEU A 55 20.89 18.21 -15.57
CA LEU A 55 20.03 19.29 -16.09
C LEU A 55 20.24 20.64 -15.40
N LYS A 56 20.68 20.66 -14.13
CA LYS A 56 20.96 21.90 -13.38
C LYS A 56 22.39 22.41 -13.54
N SER A 57 23.37 21.50 -13.58
CA SER A 57 24.79 21.87 -13.41
C SER A 57 25.70 21.30 -14.51
N GLU A 58 25.15 20.61 -15.50
CA GLU A 58 25.89 19.91 -16.58
C GLU A 58 26.91 18.86 -16.11
N ILE A 59 26.90 18.51 -14.82
CA ILE A 59 27.81 17.52 -14.25
C ILE A 59 27.37 16.12 -14.68
N LEU A 60 28.33 15.35 -15.19
CA LEU A 60 28.16 13.98 -15.66
C LEU A 60 29.08 13.03 -14.91
N SER A 61 28.83 11.72 -15.06
CA SER A 61 29.75 10.68 -14.62
C SER A 61 31.04 10.70 -15.45
N ASP A 62 32.18 10.39 -14.83
CA ASP A 62 33.47 10.26 -15.54
C ASP A 62 33.48 9.07 -16.52
N ASP A 63 32.68 8.05 -16.24
CA ASP A 63 32.45 6.94 -17.16
C ASP A 63 31.70 7.43 -18.43
N PRO A 64 32.32 7.37 -19.62
CA PRO A 64 31.72 7.86 -20.86
C PRO A 64 30.43 7.10 -21.25
N VAL A 65 30.29 5.83 -20.85
CA VAL A 65 29.09 5.04 -21.15
C VAL A 65 27.90 5.53 -20.32
N MET A 66 28.11 5.70 -19.01
CA MET A 66 27.10 6.24 -18.11
C MET A 66 26.75 7.70 -18.45
N ALA A 67 27.74 8.54 -18.79
CA ALA A 67 27.51 9.90 -19.23
C ALA A 67 26.62 9.96 -20.47
N ARG A 68 26.92 9.14 -21.49
CA ARG A 68 26.09 9.04 -22.70
C ARG A 68 24.67 8.58 -22.38
N ARG A 69 24.51 7.61 -21.48
CA ARG A 69 23.19 7.11 -21.04
C ARG A 69 22.37 8.18 -20.34
N ILE A 70 22.99 8.98 -19.46
CA ILE A 70 22.33 10.10 -18.77
C ILE A 70 21.89 11.16 -19.78
N LYS A 71 22.78 11.59 -20.69
CA LYS A 71 22.45 12.56 -21.75
C LYS A 71 21.25 12.10 -22.58
N SER A 72 21.26 10.85 -23.06
CA SER A 72 20.16 10.31 -23.86
C SER A 72 18.85 10.25 -23.09
N LYS A 73 18.88 9.91 -21.79
CA LYS A 73 17.66 9.91 -20.96
C LYS A 73 17.15 11.33 -20.72
N ALA A 74 18.04 12.26 -20.38
CA ALA A 74 17.72 13.63 -20.00
C ALA A 74 17.00 14.42 -21.10
N ALA A 75 17.18 14.05 -22.38
CA ALA A 75 16.39 14.61 -23.49
C ALA A 75 14.86 14.51 -23.28
N ARG A 76 14.41 13.53 -22.49
CA ARG A 76 12.99 13.31 -22.16
C ARG A 76 12.52 14.07 -20.92
N PHE A 77 13.38 14.84 -20.27
CA PHE A 77 13.09 15.50 -19.00
C PHE A 77 13.51 16.97 -18.99
N THR A 78 12.82 17.78 -18.20
CA THR A 78 13.08 19.21 -18.04
C THR A 78 12.96 19.60 -16.58
N MET A 79 13.68 20.65 -16.17
CA MET A 79 13.50 21.28 -14.88
C MET A 79 12.45 22.39 -14.98
N VAL A 80 11.57 22.49 -13.99
CA VAL A 80 10.66 23.62 -13.79
C VAL A 80 10.80 24.03 -12.34
N GLY A 81 11.46 25.17 -12.10
CA GLY A 81 11.96 25.52 -10.76
C GLY A 81 12.91 24.43 -10.25
N ASP A 82 12.65 23.93 -9.05
CA ASP A 82 13.45 22.87 -8.41
C ASP A 82 12.94 21.44 -8.65
N GLU A 83 11.90 21.27 -9.46
CA GLU A 83 11.28 19.97 -9.69
C GLU A 83 11.55 19.44 -11.11
N LEU A 84 11.76 18.12 -11.19
CA LEU A 84 11.96 17.41 -12.44
C LEU A 84 10.61 17.04 -13.07
N TYR A 85 10.48 17.29 -14.37
CA TYR A 85 9.31 16.92 -15.15
C TYR A 85 9.70 16.08 -16.36
N LYS A 86 8.86 15.10 -16.71
CA LYS A 86 8.99 14.33 -17.94
C LYS A 86 8.22 14.99 -19.07
N ARG A 87 8.88 15.14 -20.22
CA ARG A 87 8.26 15.58 -21.48
C ARG A 87 7.38 14.47 -22.05
N THR A 88 6.20 14.86 -22.50
CA THR A 88 5.31 14.02 -23.32
C THR A 88 5.35 14.55 -24.75
N ILE A 89 4.84 13.79 -25.73
CA ILE A 89 4.91 14.18 -27.14
C ILE A 89 3.96 15.36 -27.39
N ASP A 90 2.68 15.19 -27.06
CA ASP A 90 1.61 16.18 -27.29
C ASP A 90 0.81 16.48 -26.01
N GLY A 91 1.36 16.16 -24.83
CA GLY A 91 0.65 16.27 -23.56
C GLY A 91 1.28 17.30 -22.61
N PRO A 92 0.70 17.46 -21.41
CA PRO A 92 1.31 18.24 -20.35
C PRO A 92 2.62 17.60 -19.87
N LEU A 93 3.45 18.40 -19.21
CA LEU A 93 4.60 17.92 -18.46
C LEU A 93 4.13 17.06 -17.28
N LEU A 94 4.78 15.92 -17.06
CA LEU A 94 4.46 15.03 -15.94
C LEU A 94 5.47 15.24 -14.82
N LYS A 95 4.99 15.60 -13.62
CA LYS A 95 5.80 15.79 -12.43
C LYS A 95 6.42 14.47 -12.00
N CYS A 96 7.74 14.44 -11.86
CA CYS A 96 8.48 13.25 -11.47
C CYS A 96 8.49 13.09 -9.94
N LEU A 97 7.93 11.99 -9.44
CA LEU A 97 7.81 11.73 -8.01
C LEU A 97 9.00 10.90 -7.47
N ASP A 98 9.15 10.94 -6.15
CA ASP A 98 10.00 10.03 -5.36
C ASP A 98 9.14 9.00 -4.66
N GLU A 99 9.75 7.90 -4.23
CA GLU A 99 9.09 6.71 -3.71
C GLU A 99 8.00 6.99 -2.65
N GLU A 100 8.24 7.95 -1.74
CA GLU A 100 7.26 8.33 -0.72
C GLU A 100 5.98 8.92 -1.34
N ARG A 101 6.15 9.89 -2.26
CA ARG A 101 5.03 10.54 -2.97
C ARG A 101 4.34 9.60 -3.94
N GLU A 102 5.09 8.69 -4.57
CA GLU A 102 4.55 7.65 -5.45
C GLU A 102 3.51 6.79 -4.73
N LYS A 103 3.85 6.29 -3.53
CA LYS A 103 2.96 5.46 -2.70
C LYS A 103 1.70 6.22 -2.28
N TYR A 104 1.83 7.49 -1.91
CA TYR A 104 0.69 8.33 -1.57
C TYR A 104 -0.26 8.50 -2.76
N VAL A 105 0.27 8.87 -3.93
CA VAL A 105 -0.54 9.08 -5.14
C VAL A 105 -1.25 7.80 -5.60
N LEU A 106 -0.57 6.65 -5.53
CA LEU A 106 -1.21 5.36 -5.84
C LEU A 106 -2.38 5.08 -4.90
N ARG A 107 -2.19 5.29 -3.59
CA ARG A 107 -3.23 5.09 -2.58
C ARG A 107 -4.42 6.02 -2.80
N GLU A 108 -4.18 7.31 -2.97
CA GLU A 108 -5.26 8.30 -3.12
C GLU A 108 -6.11 8.04 -4.37
N ILE A 109 -5.48 7.71 -5.50
CA ILE A 109 -6.21 7.45 -6.75
C ILE A 109 -6.94 6.09 -6.71
N HIS A 110 -6.40 5.10 -5.99
CA HIS A 110 -6.98 3.76 -5.93
C HIS A 110 -8.07 3.62 -4.84
N GLU A 111 -7.80 4.16 -3.65
CA GLU A 111 -8.56 3.95 -2.40
C GLU A 111 -9.08 5.25 -1.77
N GLY A 112 -8.72 6.42 -2.30
CA GLY A 112 -9.16 7.70 -1.77
C GLY A 112 -10.68 7.92 -1.92
N SER A 113 -11.15 9.12 -1.58
CA SER A 113 -12.58 9.46 -1.60
C SER A 113 -13.26 9.23 -2.95
N CYS A 114 -12.53 9.43 -4.05
CA CYS A 114 -12.95 9.18 -5.42
C CYS A 114 -12.25 7.94 -6.03
N GLY A 115 -11.68 7.08 -5.17
CA GLY A 115 -11.04 5.83 -5.56
C GLY A 115 -12.04 4.85 -6.15
N ASN A 116 -11.64 4.15 -7.21
CA ASN A 116 -12.53 3.20 -7.89
C ASN A 116 -11.96 1.78 -7.96
N HIS A 117 -10.93 1.48 -7.15
CA HIS A 117 -10.31 0.16 -7.10
C HIS A 117 -9.89 -0.40 -8.48
N SER A 118 -9.50 0.48 -9.41
CA SER A 118 -9.15 0.06 -10.77
C SER A 118 -7.90 -0.82 -10.79
N GLY A 119 -7.87 -1.81 -11.68
CA GLY A 119 -6.70 -2.66 -11.91
C GLY A 119 -5.44 -1.89 -12.31
N GLY A 120 -4.27 -2.53 -12.18
CA GLY A 120 -2.95 -1.90 -12.27
C GLY A 120 -2.69 -1.04 -13.51
N ARG A 121 -3.03 -1.53 -14.70
CA ARG A 121 -2.86 -0.78 -15.96
C ARG A 121 -3.72 0.49 -15.98
N SER A 122 -4.97 0.39 -15.57
CA SER A 122 -5.90 1.52 -15.50
C SER A 122 -5.45 2.53 -14.44
N LEU A 123 -4.96 2.06 -13.30
CA LEU A 123 -4.39 2.91 -12.26
C LEU A 123 -3.17 3.71 -12.77
N ALA A 124 -2.21 3.05 -13.42
CA ALA A 124 -1.04 3.72 -14.01
C ALA A 124 -1.42 4.79 -15.05
N GLN A 125 -2.43 4.52 -15.87
CA GLN A 125 -2.97 5.50 -16.81
C GLN A 125 -3.61 6.69 -16.12
N LYS A 126 -4.37 6.47 -15.04
CA LYS A 126 -4.96 7.55 -14.24
C LYS A 126 -3.89 8.43 -13.61
N VAL A 127 -2.87 7.84 -13.01
CA VAL A 127 -1.72 8.57 -12.45
C VAL A 127 -1.05 9.45 -13.51
N THR A 128 -0.85 8.90 -14.71
CA THR A 128 -0.29 9.65 -15.85
C THR A 128 -1.20 10.80 -16.27
N ARG A 129 -2.52 10.58 -16.33
CA ARG A 129 -3.52 11.62 -16.65
C ARG A 129 -3.59 12.72 -15.60
N GLN A 130 -3.32 12.40 -14.33
CA GLN A 130 -3.20 13.38 -13.24
C GLN A 130 -1.87 14.15 -13.27
N GLY A 131 -1.00 13.87 -14.24
CA GLY A 131 0.23 14.63 -14.43
C GLY A 131 1.43 14.11 -13.63
N TYR A 132 1.43 12.85 -13.18
CA TYR A 132 2.54 12.26 -12.43
C TYR A 132 3.29 11.19 -13.21
N PHE A 133 4.58 11.04 -12.91
CA PHE A 133 5.43 10.03 -13.53
C PHE A 133 6.54 9.52 -12.60
N TRP A 134 6.87 8.24 -12.76
CA TRP A 134 8.13 7.64 -12.31
C TRP A 134 8.44 6.39 -13.19
N PRO A 135 9.71 5.93 -13.26
CA PRO A 135 10.12 4.89 -14.21
C PRO A 135 9.37 3.56 -14.05
N THR A 136 9.02 3.18 -12.83
CA THR A 136 8.39 1.90 -12.49
C THR A 136 6.87 1.98 -12.33
N LEU A 137 6.25 3.12 -12.68
CA LEU A 137 4.82 3.41 -12.51
C LEU A 137 3.87 2.25 -12.83
N VAL A 138 4.04 1.60 -13.99
CA VAL A 138 3.15 0.51 -14.41
C VAL A 138 3.30 -0.72 -13.51
N LYS A 139 4.53 -1.05 -13.14
CA LYS A 139 4.83 -2.16 -12.24
C LYS A 139 4.27 -1.87 -10.84
N ASP A 140 4.57 -0.69 -10.30
CA ASP A 140 4.17 -0.33 -8.94
C ASP A 140 2.66 -0.21 -8.81
N ALA A 141 1.96 0.35 -9.81
CA ALA A 141 0.50 0.40 -9.84
C ALA A 141 -0.11 -1.01 -9.91
N THR A 142 0.51 -1.93 -10.66
CA THR A 142 0.07 -3.33 -10.74
C THR A 142 0.28 -4.07 -9.43
N ASP A 143 1.44 -3.89 -8.82
CA ASP A 143 1.76 -4.47 -7.51
C ASP A 143 0.87 -3.92 -6.41
N PHE A 144 0.54 -2.62 -6.45
CA PHE A 144 -0.36 -1.96 -5.53
C PHE A 144 -1.78 -2.52 -5.63
N ALA A 145 -2.39 -2.51 -6.82
CA ALA A 145 -3.74 -3.03 -7.03
C ALA A 145 -3.84 -4.53 -6.70
N ARG A 146 -2.79 -5.31 -6.96
CA ARG A 146 -2.72 -6.72 -6.59
C ARG A 146 -2.70 -6.94 -5.07
N LYS A 147 -2.06 -6.04 -4.31
CA LYS A 147 -2.00 -6.12 -2.84
C LYS A 147 -3.23 -5.53 -2.13
N CYS A 148 -4.10 -4.83 -2.85
CA CYS A 148 -5.29 -4.21 -2.25
C CYS A 148 -6.26 -5.28 -1.75
N GLU A 149 -6.50 -5.29 -0.44
CA GLU A 149 -7.35 -6.28 0.23
C GLU A 149 -8.80 -6.22 -0.25
N SER A 150 -9.36 -5.02 -0.41
CA SER A 150 -10.72 -4.82 -0.94
C SER A 150 -10.84 -5.41 -2.35
N CYS A 151 -9.85 -5.17 -3.22
CA CYS A 151 -9.84 -5.79 -4.54
C CYS A 151 -9.78 -7.32 -4.45
N GLN A 152 -8.92 -7.89 -3.59
CA GLN A 152 -8.81 -9.34 -3.46
C GLN A 152 -10.09 -9.99 -2.92
N ARG A 153 -10.80 -9.33 -2.00
CA ARG A 153 -12.03 -9.84 -1.39
C ARG A 153 -13.25 -9.74 -2.32
N PHE A 154 -13.33 -8.67 -3.11
CA PHE A 154 -14.54 -8.36 -3.89
C PHE A 154 -14.38 -8.54 -5.40
N ALA A 155 -13.20 -8.91 -5.90
CA ALA A 155 -13.01 -9.16 -7.32
C ALA A 155 -13.80 -10.39 -7.78
N SER A 156 -14.46 -10.25 -8.94
CA SER A 156 -15.12 -11.37 -9.61
C SER A 156 -14.10 -12.39 -10.12
N LEU A 157 -14.31 -13.65 -9.78
CA LEU A 157 -13.51 -14.78 -10.24
C LEU A 157 -13.95 -15.24 -11.65
N ILE A 158 -13.65 -14.45 -12.68
CA ILE A 158 -14.10 -14.69 -14.07
C ILE A 158 -13.34 -15.85 -14.73
N HIS A 159 -12.15 -16.19 -14.25
CA HIS A 159 -11.24 -17.17 -14.87
C HIS A 159 -10.90 -18.37 -13.99
N THR A 160 -11.71 -18.67 -12.98
CA THR A 160 -11.50 -19.90 -12.22
C THR A 160 -11.80 -21.09 -13.13
N PRO A 161 -10.90 -22.08 -13.24
CA PRO A 161 -11.20 -23.28 -14.01
C PRO A 161 -12.46 -23.94 -13.44
N ALA A 162 -13.33 -24.43 -14.33
CA ALA A 162 -14.47 -25.22 -13.90
C ALA A 162 -13.95 -26.42 -13.10
N THR A 163 -14.47 -26.62 -11.89
CA THR A 163 -14.23 -27.86 -11.16
C THR A 163 -14.87 -28.99 -11.98
N PRO A 164 -14.12 -30.01 -12.38
CA PRO A 164 -14.70 -31.13 -13.10
C PRO A 164 -15.74 -31.79 -12.19
N MET A 165 -16.97 -31.92 -12.66
CA MET A 165 -17.99 -32.70 -11.97
C MET A 165 -17.64 -34.17 -12.13
N GLU A 166 -17.45 -34.87 -11.01
CA GLU A 166 -17.33 -36.32 -11.04
C GLU A 166 -18.73 -36.93 -11.21
N PRO A 167 -18.92 -37.83 -12.19
CA PRO A 167 -20.18 -38.54 -12.30
C PRO A 167 -20.36 -39.45 -11.09
N ILE A 168 -21.59 -39.50 -10.58
CA ILE A 168 -21.98 -40.46 -9.55
C ILE A 168 -21.78 -41.88 -10.11
N ARG A 169 -21.11 -42.75 -9.34
CA ARG A 169 -20.91 -44.16 -9.70
C ARG A 169 -22.08 -44.99 -9.18
N ILE A 170 -22.86 -45.55 -10.10
CA ILE A 170 -24.03 -46.40 -9.80
C ILE A 170 -23.61 -47.87 -9.92
N ALA A 171 -23.83 -48.68 -8.88
CA ALA A 171 -23.47 -50.10 -8.91
C ALA A 171 -24.60 -50.99 -9.47
N CYS A 172 -25.85 -50.58 -9.27
CA CYS A 172 -27.05 -51.31 -9.71
C CYS A 172 -28.27 -50.37 -9.86
N PRO A 173 -29.37 -50.81 -10.51
CA PRO A 173 -30.61 -50.05 -10.54
C PRO A 173 -31.12 -49.73 -9.11
N PHE A 174 -31.68 -48.54 -8.94
CA PHE A 174 -32.21 -47.96 -7.70
C PHE A 174 -31.19 -47.65 -6.59
N ASP A 175 -29.89 -47.67 -6.90
CA ASP A 175 -28.81 -47.40 -5.93
C ASP A 175 -28.74 -45.91 -5.53
N GLN A 176 -29.05 -44.99 -6.44
CA GLN A 176 -29.07 -43.55 -6.15
C GLN A 176 -30.10 -42.79 -6.99
N TRP A 177 -30.68 -41.73 -6.42
CA TRP A 177 -31.66 -40.86 -7.07
C TRP A 177 -31.15 -39.40 -6.98
N GLY A 178 -31.12 -38.70 -8.11
CA GLY A 178 -30.92 -37.25 -8.18
C GLY A 178 -32.27 -36.54 -8.12
N ILE A 179 -32.49 -35.72 -7.08
CA ILE A 179 -33.74 -34.96 -6.90
C ILE A 179 -33.46 -33.47 -7.08
N ASP A 180 -34.21 -32.82 -7.97
CA ASP A 180 -34.16 -31.37 -8.20
C ASP A 180 -35.56 -30.75 -8.15
N ILE A 181 -35.63 -29.45 -7.87
CA ILE A 181 -36.87 -28.68 -7.78
C ILE A 181 -36.87 -27.59 -8.84
N LEU A 182 -37.82 -27.69 -9.77
CA LEU A 182 -38.02 -26.66 -10.79
C LEU A 182 -39.12 -25.69 -10.37
N GLY A 183 -38.84 -24.38 -10.53
CA GLY A 183 -39.82 -23.32 -10.34
C GLY A 183 -39.24 -22.06 -9.69
N PRO A 184 -40.09 -21.10 -9.27
CA PRO A 184 -41.56 -21.18 -9.29
C PRO A 184 -42.15 -20.98 -10.70
N PHE A 185 -43.20 -21.73 -11.00
CA PHE A 185 -44.05 -21.60 -12.20
C PHE A 185 -45.34 -20.84 -11.89
N PRO A 186 -46.10 -20.40 -12.92
CA PRO A 186 -47.46 -19.89 -12.72
C PRO A 186 -48.31 -20.85 -11.89
N LEU A 187 -49.18 -20.30 -11.04
CA LEU A 187 -50.01 -21.10 -10.14
C LEU A 187 -50.89 -22.07 -10.93
N ALA A 188 -50.66 -23.35 -10.71
CA ALA A 188 -51.54 -24.41 -11.20
C ALA A 188 -52.68 -24.65 -10.20
N VAL A 189 -53.55 -25.60 -10.55
CA VAL A 189 -54.64 -26.07 -9.69
C VAL A 189 -54.08 -26.47 -8.32
N ALA A 190 -54.81 -26.13 -7.26
CA ALA A 190 -54.40 -26.31 -5.87
C ALA A 190 -53.12 -25.54 -5.47
N GLN A 191 -52.88 -24.38 -6.08
CA GLN A 191 -51.77 -23.46 -5.73
C GLN A 191 -50.36 -24.06 -5.88
N LYS A 192 -50.23 -25.13 -6.68
CA LYS A 192 -48.94 -25.76 -6.97
C LYS A 192 -48.14 -24.88 -7.92
N LYS A 193 -46.84 -24.68 -7.62
CA LYS A 193 -45.92 -23.85 -8.42
C LYS A 193 -44.52 -24.43 -8.59
N PHE A 194 -44.28 -25.64 -8.09
CA PHE A 194 -42.98 -26.32 -8.19
C PHE A 194 -43.19 -27.74 -8.71
N ILE A 195 -42.18 -28.25 -9.42
CA ILE A 195 -42.10 -29.64 -9.86
C ILE A 195 -40.90 -30.27 -9.17
N VAL A 196 -41.10 -31.43 -8.53
CA VAL A 196 -40.00 -32.26 -8.05
C VAL A 196 -39.65 -33.24 -9.15
N VAL A 197 -38.41 -33.17 -9.63
CA VAL A 197 -37.86 -34.10 -10.62
C VAL A 197 -36.99 -35.09 -9.88
N ALA A 198 -37.25 -36.38 -10.05
CA ALA A 198 -36.41 -37.45 -9.54
C ALA A 198 -35.92 -38.27 -10.72
N VAL A 199 -34.60 -38.43 -10.83
CA VAL A 199 -33.94 -39.23 -11.86
C VAL A 199 -33.13 -40.31 -11.15
N GLU A 200 -33.30 -41.55 -11.60
CA GLU A 200 -32.49 -42.70 -11.23
C GLU A 200 -31.20 -42.73 -12.06
#